data_AF-A0AA35KBL2-F1
#
_entry.id   AF-A0AA35KBL2-F1
#
_cell.length_a   1.000
_cell.length_b   1.000
_cell.length_c   1.000
_cell.angle_alpha   90.00
_cell.angle_beta   90.00
_cell.angle_gamma   90.00
#
_symmetry.space_group_name_H-M   'P 1'
#
loop_
_entity.id
_entity.type
_entity.pdbx_description
1 polymer ?
#
loop_
_entity_poly.entity_id
_entity_poly.type
_entity_poly.pdbx_seq_one_letter_code
_entity_poly.pdbx_strand_id
1 'polypeptide(L)'
;MLQQILRDMYIDPELLAELNEEQKHVLFYKMREEQVRRWREREEDTQEGEAAVLQRTARLKQNNDKRVQWLCGTDGEVWVWIMGEAPGDKPYEQLTEELIAERARQQAQKEAEELWKQKEAEITKKFRDAMAKEKARIVAEKWKIETEDRKAAKMMEEKIQEELKKREEEERQRGEEQIRQQEERRAQELYLSLKQAQQYSPQNEKEDHEWEEQLRRSKAADEERSHKARRARDEYRRQSLRAIQKGKVAGLSNLFQAAGLHIEPEAKLNDACPIPAFTMTVSTSKAWERPLRPFSREVIIQWFKEEQLPRRAGFERNANTVAPWFHGKTVICWRS
;
A
#
# COMPACT_ATOMS: atom_id res chain seq x y z
N MET A 1 40.32 24.99 22.88
CA MET A 1 39.80 24.84 21.51
C MET A 1 38.60 25.76 21.26
N LEU A 2 37.46 25.61 21.95
CA LEU A 2 36.28 26.48 21.77
C LEU A 2 36.59 27.98 21.94
N GLN A 3 37.38 28.36 22.94
CA GLN A 3 37.78 29.76 23.15
C GLN A 3 38.58 30.34 21.97
N GLN A 4 39.38 29.52 21.27
CA GLN A 4 40.13 29.96 20.09
C GLN A 4 39.18 30.20 18.90
N ILE A 5 38.20 29.31 18.71
CA ILE A 5 37.15 29.46 17.68
C ILE A 5 36.29 30.69 17.93
N LEU A 6 35.91 30.96 19.19
CA LEU A 6 35.16 32.18 19.54
C LEU A 6 36.01 33.45 19.37
N ARG A 7 37.33 33.36 19.57
CA ARG A 7 38.24 34.48 19.31
C ARG A 7 38.36 34.79 17.81
N ASP A 8 38.59 33.75 17.01
CA ASP A 8 38.90 33.90 15.59
C ASP A 8 37.63 33.87 14.70
N MET A 9 36.48 33.52 15.28
CA MET A 9 35.18 33.35 14.61
C MET A 9 35.20 32.35 13.44
N TYR A 10 36.20 31.47 13.40
CA TYR A 10 36.44 30.49 12.34
C TYR A 10 36.58 29.09 12.93
N ILE A 11 36.00 28.10 12.25
CA ILE A 11 36.15 26.68 12.58
C ILE A 11 36.50 25.90 11.32
N ASP A 12 37.50 25.01 11.42
CA ASP A 12 37.90 24.15 10.33
C ASP A 12 36.73 23.20 9.93
N PRO A 13 36.42 23.06 8.63
CA PRO A 13 35.28 22.25 8.17
C PRO A 13 35.34 20.79 8.60
N GLU A 14 36.54 20.22 8.71
CA GLU A 14 36.76 18.83 9.16
C GLU A 14 36.39 18.66 10.64
N LEU A 15 36.82 19.61 11.51
CA LEU A 15 36.46 19.62 12.93
C LEU A 15 34.97 19.91 13.16
N LEU A 16 34.36 20.72 12.29
CA LEU A 16 32.92 20.97 12.31
C LEU A 16 32.11 19.73 11.89
N ALA A 17 32.64 18.88 11.01
CA ALA A 17 31.99 17.64 10.59
C ALA A 17 31.99 16.58 11.69
N GLU A 18 33.06 16.52 12.49
CA GLU A 18 33.24 15.56 13.58
C GLU A 18 32.40 15.88 14.84
N LEU A 19 31.98 17.12 15.04
CA LEU A 19 31.11 17.51 16.15
C LEU A 19 29.72 16.88 16.03
N ASN A 20 29.13 16.45 17.15
CA ASN A 20 27.73 16.01 17.18
C ASN A 20 26.80 17.21 16.91
N GLU A 21 25.60 16.94 16.39
CA GLU A 21 24.62 17.97 16.03
C GLU A 21 24.31 18.91 17.21
N GLU A 22 24.14 18.39 18.41
CA GLU A 22 23.94 19.19 19.63
C GLU A 22 25.14 20.11 19.93
N GLN A 23 26.37 19.63 19.71
CA GLN A 23 27.58 20.40 19.94
C GLN A 23 27.75 21.50 18.88
N LYS A 24 27.34 21.25 17.63
CA LYS A 24 27.28 22.27 16.57
C LYS A 24 26.28 23.37 16.92
N HIS A 25 25.09 23.01 17.39
CA HIS A 25 24.10 23.98 17.84
C HIS A 25 24.66 24.87 18.97
N VAL A 26 25.21 24.27 20.02
CA VAL A 26 25.82 25.03 21.14
C VAL A 26 26.95 25.94 20.66
N LEU A 27 27.82 25.45 19.77
CA LEU A 27 28.89 26.24 19.16
C LEU A 27 28.34 27.45 18.40
N PHE A 28 27.37 27.25 17.51
CA PHE A 28 26.78 28.34 16.73
C PHE A 28 26.05 29.36 17.61
N TYR A 29 25.37 28.92 18.66
CA TYR A 29 24.79 29.83 19.66
C TYR A 29 25.87 30.69 20.31
N LYS A 30 26.98 30.10 20.77
CA LYS A 30 28.07 30.84 21.41
C LYS A 30 28.80 31.78 20.43
N MET A 31 29.02 31.35 19.19
CA MET A 31 29.59 32.19 18.13
C MET A 31 28.66 33.37 17.82
N ARG A 32 27.34 33.15 17.81
CA ARG A 32 26.36 34.21 17.60
C ARG A 32 26.34 35.21 18.75
N GLU A 33 26.37 34.74 20.00
CA GLU A 33 26.49 35.61 21.17
C GLU A 33 27.75 36.48 21.10
N GLU A 34 28.88 35.91 20.72
CA GLU A 34 30.14 36.65 20.62
C GLU A 34 30.14 37.67 19.47
N GLN A 35 29.53 37.36 18.32
CA GLN A 35 29.31 38.34 17.24
C GLN A 35 28.49 39.53 17.72
N VAL A 36 27.41 39.28 18.46
CA VAL A 36 26.53 40.33 18.98
C VAL A 36 27.24 41.15 20.05
N ARG A 37 28.04 40.52 20.92
CA ARG A 37 28.86 41.22 21.91
C ARG A 37 29.87 42.16 21.26
N ARG A 38 30.65 41.68 20.28
CA ARG A 38 31.62 42.51 19.52
C ARG A 38 30.96 43.60 18.69
N TRP A 39 29.76 43.35 18.19
CA TRP A 39 29.01 44.38 17.48
C TRP A 39 28.57 45.50 18.44
N ARG A 40 28.01 45.15 19.60
CA ARG A 40 27.65 46.13 20.63
C ARG A 40 28.85 46.95 21.12
N GLU A 41 29.98 46.29 21.39
CA GLU A 41 31.21 46.96 21.83
C GLU A 41 31.71 47.97 20.78
N ARG A 42 31.68 47.61 19.49
CA ARG A 42 32.04 48.54 18.40
C ARG A 42 31.06 49.70 18.25
N GLU A 43 29.75 49.45 18.45
CA GLU A 43 28.75 50.53 18.43
C GLU A 43 28.97 51.51 19.59
N GLU A 44 29.30 51.00 20.78
CA GLU A 44 29.62 51.80 21.95
C GLU A 44 30.90 52.61 21.74
N ASP A 45 31.99 51.99 21.27
CA ASP A 45 33.24 52.70 20.92
C ASP A 45 33.02 53.78 19.85
N THR A 46 32.18 53.51 18.86
CA THR A 46 31.84 54.47 17.81
C THR A 46 31.04 55.64 18.37
N GLN A 47 30.04 55.37 19.22
CA GLN A 47 29.24 56.39 19.89
C GLN A 47 30.09 57.24 20.86
N GLU A 48 30.99 56.62 21.62
CA GLU A 48 31.93 57.33 22.50
C GLU A 48 32.92 58.17 21.68
N GLY A 49 33.42 57.65 20.57
CA GLY A 49 34.28 58.36 19.64
C GLY A 49 33.58 59.58 19.01
N GLU A 50 32.35 59.41 18.54
CA GLU A 50 31.53 60.50 18.00
C GLU A 50 31.20 61.55 19.06
N ALA A 51 30.83 61.12 20.27
CA ALA A 51 30.59 62.02 21.40
C ALA A 51 31.85 62.80 21.80
N ALA A 52 33.02 62.17 21.78
CA ALA A 52 34.30 62.83 22.07
C ALA A 52 34.69 63.85 20.99
N VAL A 53 34.42 63.57 19.70
CA VAL A 53 34.62 64.51 18.60
C VAL A 53 33.68 65.70 18.70
N LEU A 54 32.41 65.47 19.01
CA LEU A 54 31.42 66.54 19.25
C LEU A 54 31.82 67.42 20.45
N GLN A 55 32.34 66.84 21.54
CA GLN A 55 32.83 67.61 22.68
C GLN A 55 34.09 68.42 22.36
N ARG A 56 35.04 67.88 21.58
CA ARG A 56 36.24 68.63 21.14
C ARG A 56 35.89 69.81 20.25
N THR A 57 34.98 69.62 19.29
CA THR A 57 34.52 70.70 18.39
C THR A 57 33.74 71.78 19.14
N ALA A 58 32.97 71.41 20.16
CA ALA A 58 32.29 72.36 21.04
C ALA A 58 33.27 73.20 21.88
N ARG A 59 34.34 72.58 22.42
CA ARG A 59 35.39 73.29 23.18
C ARG A 59 36.24 74.22 22.31
N LEU A 60 36.54 73.84 21.07
CA LEU A 60 37.25 74.72 20.12
C LEU A 60 36.44 75.98 19.73
N LYS A 61 35.10 75.92 19.80
CA LYS A 61 34.23 77.08 19.54
C LYS A 61 34.23 78.11 20.66
N GLN A 62 34.52 77.72 21.91
CA GLN A 62 34.49 78.60 23.08
C GLN A 62 35.77 79.44 23.26
N ASN A 63 36.90 79.04 22.66
CA ASN A 63 38.20 79.71 22.81
C ASN A 63 38.51 80.76 21.73
N ASN A 64 37.49 81.30 21.06
CA ASN A 64 37.67 82.14 19.89
C ASN A 64 36.81 83.39 20.00
N ASP A 65 37.32 84.42 20.68
CA ASP A 65 36.84 85.80 20.59
C ASP A 65 37.11 86.35 19.18
N LYS A 66 36.36 85.85 18.20
CA LYS A 66 36.47 86.25 16.81
C LYS A 66 35.77 87.61 16.65
N ARG A 67 36.57 88.67 16.56
CA ARG A 67 36.08 90.00 16.17
C ARG A 67 35.92 90.02 14.65
N VAL A 68 34.68 90.18 14.18
CA VAL A 68 34.36 90.28 12.74
C VAL A 68 34.84 91.64 12.23
N GLN A 69 35.77 91.64 11.27
CA GLN A 69 36.16 92.83 10.51
C GLN A 69 35.49 92.72 9.13
N TRP A 70 34.64 93.69 8.82
CA TRP A 70 33.98 93.79 7.52
C TRP A 70 34.94 94.42 6.52
N LEU A 71 35.02 93.87 5.30
CA LEU A 71 35.64 94.57 4.18
C LEU A 71 34.72 95.75 3.81
N CYS A 72 35.29 96.93 3.59
CA CYS A 72 34.56 98.07 3.03
C CYS A 72 34.85 98.22 1.53
N GLY A 73 33.84 98.58 0.75
CA GLY A 73 33.96 98.93 -0.66
C GLY A 73 34.58 100.31 -0.86
N THR A 74 34.72 100.72 -2.13
CA THR A 74 35.28 102.04 -2.50
C THR A 74 34.43 103.23 -2.07
N ASP A 75 33.17 102.96 -1.71
CA ASP A 75 32.17 103.88 -1.17
C ASP A 75 32.22 104.01 0.36
N GLY A 76 33.01 103.18 1.05
CA GLY A 76 33.08 103.13 2.51
C GLY A 76 32.00 102.27 3.18
N GLU A 77 31.06 101.72 2.40
CA GLU A 77 30.04 100.78 2.86
C GLU A 77 30.60 99.36 2.91
N VAL A 78 29.93 98.44 3.61
CA VAL A 78 30.38 97.04 3.69
C VAL A 78 30.33 96.39 2.30
N TRP A 79 31.43 95.74 1.90
CA TRP A 79 31.53 95.02 0.63
C TRP A 79 30.59 93.81 0.65
N VAL A 80 29.64 93.80 -0.28
CA VAL A 80 28.69 92.70 -0.49
C VAL A 80 28.96 92.12 -1.88
N TRP A 81 29.29 90.83 -1.93
CA TRP A 81 29.32 90.07 -3.18
C TRP A 81 28.03 89.29 -3.33
N ILE A 82 27.34 89.50 -4.45
CA ILE A 82 26.12 88.78 -4.81
C ILE A 82 26.51 87.74 -5.87
N MET A 83 26.25 86.47 -5.56
CA MET A 83 26.55 85.35 -6.44
C MET A 83 25.83 85.52 -7.78
N GLY A 84 26.59 85.71 -8.86
CA GLY A 84 26.03 85.84 -10.22
C GLY A 84 25.80 87.26 -10.73
N GLU A 85 26.15 88.29 -9.97
CA GLU A 85 26.10 89.70 -10.44
C GLU A 85 27.47 90.27 -10.84
N ALA A 86 28.57 89.62 -10.47
CA ALA A 86 29.90 90.09 -10.84
C ALA A 86 30.24 89.78 -12.33
N PRO A 87 31.08 90.60 -12.99
CA PRO A 87 31.45 90.38 -14.39
C PRO A 87 32.10 89.01 -14.60
N GLY A 88 31.43 88.14 -15.35
CA GLY A 88 31.90 86.78 -15.67
C GLY A 88 31.34 85.66 -14.79
N ASP A 89 30.55 85.98 -13.76
CA ASP A 89 29.86 84.97 -12.97
C ASP A 89 28.60 84.46 -13.69
N LYS A 90 28.27 83.17 -13.51
CA LYS A 90 26.99 82.62 -13.96
C LYS A 90 25.86 83.14 -13.06
N PRO A 91 24.71 83.56 -13.61
CA PRO A 91 23.58 83.96 -12.78
C PRO A 91 23.11 82.79 -11.93
N TYR A 92 22.65 83.08 -10.71
CA TYR A 92 22.21 82.07 -9.75
C TYR A 92 21.17 81.10 -10.34
N GLU A 93 20.21 81.62 -11.12
CA GLU A 93 19.18 80.80 -11.78
C GLU A 93 19.76 79.77 -12.77
N GLN A 94 20.84 80.11 -13.47
CA GLN A 94 21.48 79.18 -14.39
C GLN A 94 22.26 78.10 -13.63
N LEU A 95 22.86 78.43 -12.49
CA LEU A 95 23.53 77.46 -11.63
C LEU A 95 22.53 76.47 -11.01
N THR A 96 21.36 76.94 -10.56
CA THR A 96 20.31 76.08 -10.00
C THR A 96 19.70 75.20 -11.08
N GLU A 97 19.45 75.73 -12.28
CA GLU A 97 18.96 74.97 -13.42
C GLU A 97 19.95 73.89 -13.87
N GLU A 98 21.25 74.21 -13.98
CA GLU A 98 22.31 73.24 -14.28
C GLU A 98 22.36 72.12 -13.23
N LEU A 99 22.25 72.46 -11.93
CA LEU A 99 22.24 71.48 -10.84
C LEU A 99 21.01 70.55 -10.91
N ILE A 100 19.83 71.10 -11.20
CA ILE A 100 18.59 70.33 -11.38
C ILE A 100 18.72 69.41 -12.59
N ALA A 101 19.26 69.90 -13.71
CA ALA A 101 19.48 69.13 -14.92
C ALA A 101 20.51 68.00 -14.71
N GLU A 102 21.60 68.25 -13.97
CA GLU A 102 22.57 67.22 -13.58
C GLU A 102 21.92 66.13 -12.73
N ARG A 103 21.11 66.52 -11.73
CA ARG A 103 20.37 65.57 -10.89
C ARG A 103 19.36 64.76 -11.70
N ALA A 104 18.64 65.40 -12.62
CA ALA A 104 17.69 64.73 -13.50
C ALA A 104 18.39 63.71 -14.42
N ARG A 105 19.55 64.07 -14.99
CA ARG A 105 20.37 63.15 -15.80
C ARG A 105 20.86 61.96 -15.00
N GLN A 106 21.37 62.18 -13.79
CA GLN A 106 21.81 61.09 -12.91
C GLN A 106 20.65 60.16 -12.52
N GLN A 107 19.46 60.73 -12.27
CA GLN A 107 18.27 59.94 -11.98
C GLN A 107 17.84 59.10 -13.19
N ALA A 108 17.80 59.70 -14.38
CA ALA A 108 17.48 58.99 -15.62
C ALA A 108 18.49 57.87 -15.94
N GLN A 109 19.78 58.08 -15.64
CA GLN A 109 20.81 57.04 -15.79
C GLN A 109 20.56 55.85 -14.85
N LYS A 110 20.26 56.10 -13.57
CA LYS A 110 19.95 55.04 -12.60
C LYS A 110 18.71 54.24 -13.02
N GLU A 111 17.65 54.92 -13.42
CA GLU A 111 16.42 54.27 -13.92
C GLU A 111 16.68 53.45 -15.18
N ALA A 112 17.49 53.97 -16.11
CA ALA A 112 17.89 53.23 -17.30
C ALA A 112 18.71 51.98 -16.95
N GLU A 113 19.66 52.06 -16.02
CA GLU A 113 20.43 50.91 -15.55
C GLU A 113 19.54 49.85 -14.88
N GLU A 114 18.54 50.25 -14.09
CA GLU A 114 17.57 49.34 -13.50
C GLU A 114 16.72 48.64 -14.56
N LEU A 115 16.24 49.39 -15.55
CA LEU A 115 15.51 48.81 -16.69
C LEU A 115 16.39 47.84 -17.48
N TRP A 116 17.67 48.16 -17.68
CA TRP A 116 18.63 47.26 -18.33
C TRP A 116 18.82 45.97 -17.54
N LYS A 117 18.99 46.05 -16.21
CA LYS A 117 19.08 44.86 -15.34
C LYS A 117 17.81 44.01 -15.41
N GLN A 118 16.64 44.64 -15.44
CA GLN A 118 15.37 43.92 -15.61
C GLN A 118 15.30 43.19 -16.95
N LYS A 119 15.72 43.85 -18.04
CA LYS A 119 15.75 43.24 -19.37
C LYS A 119 16.75 42.10 -19.48
N GLU A 120 17.92 42.24 -18.89
CA GLU A 120 18.93 41.18 -18.84
C GLU A 120 18.45 39.98 -18.02
N ALA A 121 17.79 40.23 -16.88
CA ALA A 121 17.13 39.18 -16.09
C ALA A 121 15.99 38.50 -16.89
N GLU A 122 15.22 39.25 -17.66
CA GLU A 122 14.16 38.72 -18.53
C GLU A 122 14.75 37.82 -19.63
N ILE A 123 15.84 38.25 -20.27
CA ILE A 123 16.55 37.48 -21.31
C ILE A 123 17.15 36.19 -20.72
N THR A 124 17.86 36.28 -19.60
CA THR A 124 18.46 35.11 -18.94
C THR A 124 17.40 34.13 -18.47
N LYS A 125 16.26 34.61 -17.94
CA LYS A 125 15.11 33.77 -17.60
C LYS A 125 14.53 33.07 -18.84
N LYS A 126 14.26 33.81 -19.93
CA LYS A 126 13.76 33.23 -21.18
C LYS A 126 14.70 32.15 -21.74
N PHE A 127 16.02 32.36 -21.65
CA PHE A 127 17.00 31.36 -22.06
C PHE A 127 16.95 30.10 -21.18
N ARG A 128 16.90 30.26 -19.86
CA ARG A 128 16.76 29.13 -18.92
C ARG A 128 15.46 28.35 -19.17
N ASP A 129 14.35 29.06 -19.38
CA ASP A 129 13.04 28.45 -19.67
C ASP A 129 13.06 27.70 -21.01
N ALA A 130 13.69 28.26 -22.05
CA ALA A 130 13.86 27.59 -23.34
C ALA A 130 14.66 26.29 -23.21
N MET A 131 15.77 26.31 -22.44
CA MET A 131 16.57 25.12 -22.17
C MET A 131 15.81 24.07 -21.36
N ALA A 132 15.03 24.48 -20.36
CA ALA A 132 14.20 23.58 -19.57
C ALA A 132 13.11 22.93 -20.44
N LYS A 133 12.47 23.71 -21.32
CA LYS A 133 11.47 23.22 -22.27
C LYS A 133 12.06 22.18 -23.23
N GLU A 134 13.25 22.42 -23.76
CA GLU A 134 13.91 21.47 -24.66
C GLU A 134 14.30 20.17 -23.94
N LYS A 135 14.86 20.28 -22.72
CA LYS A 135 15.13 19.11 -21.87
C LYS A 135 13.86 18.30 -21.59
N ALA A 136 12.76 18.97 -21.26
CA ALA A 136 11.48 18.32 -21.03
C ALA A 136 10.96 17.59 -22.28
N ARG A 137 11.16 18.18 -23.47
CA ARG A 137 10.81 17.55 -24.75
C ARG A 137 11.59 16.25 -24.98
N ILE A 138 12.91 16.28 -24.79
CA ILE A 138 13.78 15.09 -24.93
C ILE A 138 13.37 14.00 -23.94
N VAL A 139 13.08 14.36 -22.69
CA VAL A 139 12.62 13.39 -21.68
C VAL A 139 11.27 12.78 -22.09
N ALA A 140 10.31 13.60 -22.52
CA ALA A 140 9.01 13.12 -22.94
C ALA A 140 9.09 12.18 -24.17
N GLU A 141 9.97 12.47 -25.12
CA GLU A 141 10.21 11.61 -26.27
C GLU A 141 10.79 10.26 -25.88
N LYS A 142 11.79 10.24 -24.98
CA LYS A 142 12.35 8.99 -24.44
C LYS A 142 11.29 8.14 -23.74
N TRP A 143 10.43 8.75 -22.92
CA TRP A 143 9.34 8.06 -22.24
C TRP A 143 8.34 7.45 -23.23
N LYS A 144 8.01 8.15 -24.32
CA LYS A 144 7.12 7.60 -25.37
C LYS A 144 7.72 6.36 -26.00
N ILE A 145 8.98 6.43 -26.45
CA ILE A 145 9.71 5.30 -27.03
C ILE A 145 9.72 4.12 -26.06
N GLU A 146 10.09 4.35 -24.79
CA GLU A 146 10.11 3.29 -23.78
C GLU A 146 8.73 2.65 -23.56
N THR A 147 7.65 3.45 -23.57
CA THR A 147 6.29 2.91 -23.43
C THR A 147 5.83 2.12 -24.65
N GLU A 148 6.26 2.51 -25.84
CA GLU A 148 6.00 1.79 -27.08
C GLU A 148 6.77 0.46 -27.10
N ASP A 149 8.04 0.46 -26.73
CA ASP A 149 8.85 -0.76 -26.58
C ASP A 149 8.26 -1.71 -25.54
N ARG A 150 7.80 -1.18 -24.39
CA ARG A 150 7.10 -1.96 -23.36
C ARG A 150 5.83 -2.60 -23.89
N LYS A 151 5.05 -1.87 -24.70
CA LYS A 151 3.84 -2.40 -25.32
C LYS A 151 4.18 -3.46 -26.37
N ALA A 152 5.20 -3.24 -27.20
CA ALA A 152 5.66 -4.20 -28.18
C ALA A 152 6.15 -5.50 -27.54
N ALA A 153 6.90 -5.41 -26.43
CA ALA A 153 7.36 -6.56 -25.67
C ALA A 153 6.19 -7.38 -25.12
N LYS A 154 5.16 -6.73 -24.55
CA LYS A 154 3.94 -7.41 -24.09
C LYS A 154 3.20 -8.12 -25.22
N MET A 155 3.08 -7.46 -26.37
CA MET A 155 2.45 -8.07 -27.55
C MET A 155 3.25 -9.28 -28.06
N MET A 156 4.58 -9.24 -28.00
CA MET A 156 5.41 -10.40 -28.36
C MET A 156 5.28 -11.53 -27.35
N GLU A 157 5.27 -11.22 -26.05
CA GLU A 157 5.10 -12.20 -24.99
C GLU A 157 3.74 -12.91 -25.08
N GLU A 158 2.67 -12.16 -25.34
CA GLU A 158 1.32 -12.73 -25.53
C GLU A 158 1.26 -13.66 -26.74
N LYS A 159 1.85 -13.27 -27.88
CA LYS A 159 1.97 -14.15 -29.05
C LYS A 159 2.73 -15.43 -28.75
N ILE A 160 3.82 -15.35 -27.98
CA ILE A 160 4.59 -16.54 -27.58
C ILE A 160 3.74 -17.45 -26.69
N GLN A 161 3.00 -16.88 -25.73
CA GLN A 161 2.10 -17.66 -24.87
C GLN A 161 0.97 -18.34 -25.66
N GLU A 162 0.40 -17.65 -26.64
CA GLU A 162 -0.60 -18.23 -27.54
C GLU A 162 -0.03 -19.37 -28.39
N GLU A 163 1.17 -19.20 -28.95
CA GLU A 163 1.84 -20.29 -29.68
C GLU A 163 2.13 -21.49 -28.78
N LEU A 164 2.56 -21.27 -27.53
CA LEU A 164 2.79 -22.34 -26.58
C LEU A 164 1.51 -23.09 -26.23
N LYS A 165 0.41 -22.37 -25.96
CA LYS A 165 -0.91 -22.97 -25.72
C LYS A 165 -1.39 -23.77 -26.92
N LYS A 166 -1.20 -23.25 -28.13
CA LYS A 166 -1.57 -23.96 -29.36
C LYS A 166 -0.76 -25.25 -29.53
N ARG A 167 0.55 -25.21 -29.27
CA ARG A 167 1.40 -26.42 -29.31
C ARG A 167 0.99 -27.45 -28.26
N GLU A 168 0.66 -27.01 -27.04
CA GLU A 168 0.16 -27.86 -25.97
C GLU A 168 -1.18 -28.52 -26.36
N GLU A 169 -2.11 -27.76 -26.91
CA GLU A 169 -3.40 -28.25 -27.41
C GLU A 169 -3.20 -29.27 -28.54
N GLU A 170 -2.30 -29.00 -29.49
CA GLU A 170 -1.94 -29.91 -30.58
C GLU A 170 -1.28 -31.20 -30.07
N GLU A 171 -0.43 -31.16 -29.05
CA GLU A 171 0.09 -32.37 -28.40
C GLU A 171 -1.00 -33.15 -27.67
N ARG A 172 -1.91 -32.46 -26.98
CA ARG A 172 -3.06 -33.09 -26.31
C ARG A 172 -3.95 -33.81 -27.32
N GLN A 173 -4.28 -33.16 -28.43
CA GLN A 173 -5.08 -33.76 -29.51
C GLN A 173 -4.37 -34.98 -30.14
N ARG A 174 -3.06 -34.88 -30.37
CA ARG A 174 -2.28 -36.03 -30.86
C ARG A 174 -2.23 -37.19 -29.87
N GLY A 175 -2.21 -36.91 -28.56
CA GLY A 175 -2.31 -37.91 -27.51
C GLY A 175 -3.71 -38.56 -27.47
N GLU A 176 -4.76 -37.76 -27.48
CA GLU A 176 -6.15 -38.22 -27.52
C GLU A 176 -6.43 -39.08 -28.76
N GLU A 177 -5.92 -38.69 -29.93
CA GLU A 177 -6.09 -39.46 -31.16
C GLU A 177 -5.35 -40.81 -31.11
N GLN A 178 -4.17 -40.87 -30.50
CA GLN A 178 -3.47 -42.13 -30.28
C GLN A 178 -4.25 -43.06 -29.35
N ILE A 179 -4.83 -42.52 -28.27
CA ILE A 179 -5.69 -43.28 -27.36
C ILE A 179 -6.92 -43.80 -28.11
N ARG A 180 -7.59 -42.95 -28.89
CA ARG A 180 -8.75 -43.33 -29.70
C ARG A 180 -8.42 -44.46 -30.67
N GLN A 181 -7.28 -44.39 -31.35
CA GLN A 181 -6.82 -45.47 -32.25
C GLN A 181 -6.54 -46.77 -31.48
N GLN A 182 -5.95 -46.68 -30.27
CA GLN A 182 -5.71 -47.86 -29.43
C GLN A 182 -7.02 -48.46 -28.91
N GLU A 183 -7.97 -47.64 -28.48
CA GLU A 183 -9.31 -48.05 -28.07
C GLU A 183 -10.05 -48.75 -29.22
N GLU A 184 -9.97 -48.20 -30.44
CA GLU A 184 -10.60 -48.80 -31.61
C GLU A 184 -9.97 -50.16 -31.96
N ARG A 185 -8.63 -50.25 -31.96
CA ARG A 185 -7.92 -51.54 -32.14
C ARG A 185 -8.34 -52.54 -31.07
N ARG A 186 -8.40 -52.11 -29.81
CA ARG A 186 -8.80 -52.98 -28.70
C ARG A 186 -10.26 -53.40 -28.80
N ALA A 187 -11.15 -52.51 -29.22
CA ALA A 187 -12.56 -52.81 -29.44
C ALA A 187 -12.73 -53.84 -30.57
N GLN A 188 -11.97 -53.73 -31.66
CA GLN A 188 -11.97 -54.71 -32.74
C GLN A 188 -11.46 -56.08 -32.27
N GLU A 189 -10.36 -56.12 -31.51
CA GLU A 189 -9.85 -57.36 -30.90
C GLU A 189 -10.90 -58.02 -29.99
N LEU A 190 -11.51 -57.24 -29.10
CA LEU A 190 -12.56 -57.71 -28.19
C LEU A 190 -13.78 -58.22 -28.96
N TYR A 191 -14.19 -57.53 -30.01
CA TYR A 191 -15.30 -57.95 -30.87
C TYR A 191 -15.03 -59.31 -31.53
N LEU A 192 -13.83 -59.50 -32.10
CA LEU A 192 -13.45 -60.77 -32.72
C LEU A 192 -13.38 -61.89 -31.68
N SER A 193 -12.79 -61.64 -30.51
CA SER A 193 -12.74 -62.59 -29.40
C SER A 193 -14.13 -62.99 -28.92
N LEU A 194 -15.04 -62.01 -28.75
CA LEU A 194 -16.42 -62.26 -28.32
C LEU A 194 -17.20 -63.07 -29.36
N LYS A 195 -17.04 -62.74 -30.65
CA LYS A 195 -17.67 -63.46 -31.75
C LYS A 195 -17.18 -64.92 -31.84
N GLN A 196 -15.90 -65.15 -31.59
CA GLN A 196 -15.35 -66.51 -31.51
C GLN A 196 -15.94 -67.27 -30.30
N ALA A 197 -15.96 -66.66 -29.11
CA ALA A 197 -16.56 -67.27 -27.92
C ALA A 197 -18.05 -67.63 -28.14
N GLN A 198 -18.80 -66.77 -28.82
CA GLN A 198 -20.18 -67.02 -29.19
C GLN A 198 -20.33 -68.23 -30.14
N GLN A 199 -19.40 -68.42 -31.09
CA GLN A 199 -19.41 -69.56 -32.02
C GLN A 199 -19.04 -70.90 -31.37
N TYR A 200 -18.27 -70.90 -30.28
CA TYR A 200 -17.90 -72.12 -29.54
C TYR A 200 -18.92 -72.53 -28.48
N SER A 201 -20.13 -71.96 -28.46
CA SER A 201 -21.04 -72.05 -27.31
C SER A 201 -22.35 -72.85 -27.54
N PRO A 202 -22.32 -74.18 -27.35
CA PRO A 202 -23.46 -74.97 -26.87
C PRO A 202 -23.54 -75.01 -25.34
N GLN A 203 -22.53 -74.48 -24.64
CA GLN A 203 -22.40 -74.56 -23.18
C GLN A 203 -23.00 -73.33 -22.46
N ASN A 204 -23.04 -72.14 -23.09
CA ASN A 204 -23.77 -70.98 -22.53
C ASN A 204 -25.26 -71.25 -22.37
N GLU A 205 -25.91 -71.97 -23.30
CA GLU A 205 -27.36 -72.17 -23.22
C GLU A 205 -27.76 -72.90 -21.93
N LYS A 206 -26.89 -73.78 -21.43
CA LYS A 206 -27.08 -74.49 -20.16
C LYS A 206 -26.79 -73.59 -18.97
N GLU A 207 -25.72 -72.81 -19.02
CA GLU A 207 -25.34 -71.87 -17.96
C GLU A 207 -26.35 -70.71 -17.83
N ASP A 208 -26.91 -70.23 -18.94
CA ASP A 208 -27.99 -69.22 -18.99
C ASP A 208 -29.29 -69.81 -18.40
N HIS A 209 -29.64 -71.05 -18.75
CA HIS A 209 -30.81 -71.73 -18.17
C HIS A 209 -30.63 -72.00 -16.67
N GLU A 210 -29.43 -72.36 -16.22
CA GLU A 210 -29.09 -72.51 -14.80
C GLU A 210 -29.14 -71.16 -14.07
N TRP A 211 -28.69 -70.08 -14.71
CA TRP A 211 -28.76 -68.73 -14.17
C TRP A 211 -30.20 -68.22 -14.05
N GLU A 212 -31.05 -68.44 -15.05
CA GLU A 212 -32.48 -68.11 -14.99
C GLU A 212 -33.20 -68.90 -13.88
N GLU A 213 -32.88 -70.19 -13.75
CA GLU A 213 -33.33 -71.04 -12.65
C GLU A 213 -32.86 -70.51 -11.28
N GLN A 214 -31.61 -70.06 -11.18
CA GLN A 214 -31.03 -69.45 -9.98
C GLN A 214 -31.75 -68.13 -9.63
N LEU A 215 -32.03 -67.30 -10.63
CA LEU A 215 -32.78 -66.05 -10.48
C LEU A 215 -34.21 -66.32 -10.00
N ARG A 216 -34.87 -67.36 -10.55
CA ARG A 216 -36.20 -67.81 -10.14
C ARG A 216 -36.20 -68.31 -8.69
N ARG A 217 -35.19 -69.10 -8.30
CA ARG A 217 -35.01 -69.56 -6.91
C ARG A 217 -34.78 -68.40 -5.95
N SER A 218 -33.96 -67.41 -6.32
CA SER A 218 -33.72 -66.22 -5.50
C SER A 218 -34.99 -65.40 -5.33
N LYS A 219 -35.75 -65.17 -6.41
CA LYS A 219 -37.01 -64.42 -6.36
C LYS A 219 -38.06 -65.12 -5.49
N ALA A 220 -38.17 -66.44 -5.59
CA ALA A 220 -39.05 -67.24 -4.74
C ALA A 220 -38.64 -67.17 -3.25
N ALA A 221 -37.34 -67.23 -2.96
CA ALA A 221 -36.84 -67.07 -1.59
C ALA A 221 -37.13 -65.67 -1.01
N ASP A 222 -37.06 -64.62 -1.84
CA ASP A 222 -37.41 -63.25 -1.45
C ASP A 222 -38.92 -63.08 -1.22
N GLU A 223 -39.74 -63.72 -2.03
CA GLU A 223 -41.20 -63.77 -1.85
C GLU A 223 -41.57 -64.52 -0.57
N GLU A 224 -40.91 -65.63 -0.26
CA GLU A 224 -41.06 -66.38 1.00
C GLU A 224 -40.66 -65.53 2.21
N ARG A 225 -39.51 -64.85 2.15
CA ARG A 225 -39.08 -63.91 3.19
C ARG A 225 -40.10 -62.78 3.36
N SER A 226 -40.62 -62.24 2.27
CA SER A 226 -41.65 -61.19 2.28
C SER A 226 -42.98 -61.68 2.85
N HIS A 227 -43.39 -62.91 2.51
CA HIS A 227 -44.60 -63.53 3.05
C HIS A 227 -44.48 -63.80 4.56
N LYS A 228 -43.33 -64.31 5.02
CA LYS A 228 -43.03 -64.50 6.44
C LYS A 228 -43.03 -63.17 7.20
N ALA A 229 -42.46 -62.11 6.64
CA ALA A 229 -42.49 -60.77 7.22
C ALA A 229 -43.91 -60.21 7.32
N ARG A 230 -44.75 -60.40 6.29
CA ARG A 230 -46.18 -60.04 6.33
C ARG A 230 -46.94 -60.80 7.42
N ARG A 231 -46.79 -62.12 7.50
CA ARG A 231 -47.40 -62.96 8.54
C ARG A 231 -47.01 -62.48 9.94
N ALA A 232 -45.75 -62.18 10.17
CA ALA A 232 -45.26 -61.64 11.45
C ALA A 232 -45.90 -60.28 11.78
N ARG A 233 -46.00 -59.36 10.81
CA ARG A 233 -46.69 -58.07 10.99
C ARG A 233 -48.18 -58.24 11.33
N ASP A 234 -48.88 -59.12 10.62
CA ASP A 234 -50.30 -59.39 10.85
C ASP A 234 -50.54 -60.11 12.18
N GLU A 235 -49.62 -60.96 12.61
CA GLU A 235 -49.67 -61.62 13.91
C GLU A 235 -49.39 -60.65 15.04
N TYR A 236 -48.40 -59.77 14.91
CA TYR A 236 -48.19 -58.64 15.83
C TYR A 236 -49.43 -57.74 15.90
N ARG A 237 -50.02 -57.39 14.75
CA ARG A 237 -51.26 -56.59 14.70
C ARG A 237 -52.42 -57.31 15.38
N ARG A 238 -52.61 -58.61 15.16
CA ARG A 238 -53.63 -59.42 15.85
C ARG A 238 -53.37 -59.51 17.35
N GLN A 239 -52.13 -59.72 17.78
CA GLN A 239 -51.76 -59.74 19.20
C GLN A 239 -51.96 -58.37 19.84
N SER A 240 -51.59 -57.28 19.17
CA SER A 240 -51.84 -55.90 19.59
C SER A 240 -53.34 -55.64 19.74
N LEU A 241 -54.16 -56.01 18.75
CA LEU A 241 -55.62 -55.86 18.84
C LEU A 241 -56.22 -56.69 19.97
N ARG A 242 -55.72 -57.91 20.21
CA ARG A 242 -56.11 -58.73 21.38
C ARG A 242 -55.65 -58.12 22.71
N ALA A 243 -54.49 -57.47 22.76
CA ALA A 243 -54.01 -56.75 23.94
C ALA A 243 -54.85 -55.50 24.25
N ILE A 244 -55.31 -54.80 23.20
CA ILE A 244 -56.25 -53.68 23.30
C ILE A 244 -57.62 -54.16 23.81
N GLN A 245 -58.17 -55.25 23.25
CA GLN A 245 -59.45 -55.83 23.69
C GLN A 245 -59.41 -56.43 25.11
N LYS A 246 -58.26 -56.97 25.55
CA LYS A 246 -58.07 -57.49 26.93
C LYS A 246 -57.84 -56.40 27.99
N GLY A 247 -58.06 -55.13 27.66
CA GLY A 247 -58.11 -54.04 28.64
C GLY A 247 -56.77 -53.65 29.27
N LYS A 248 -55.63 -54.14 28.77
CA LYS A 248 -54.30 -53.81 29.34
C LYS A 248 -53.69 -52.49 28.87
N VAL A 249 -54.29 -51.81 27.88
CA VAL A 249 -53.79 -50.52 27.35
C VAL A 249 -54.67 -49.32 27.72
N ALA A 250 -55.93 -49.54 28.08
CA ALA A 250 -56.79 -48.46 28.61
C ALA A 250 -56.28 -47.89 29.96
N GLY A 251 -55.53 -48.70 30.74
CA GLY A 251 -54.93 -48.26 32.01
C GLY A 251 -53.63 -47.44 31.90
N LEU A 252 -52.98 -47.41 30.72
CA LEU A 252 -51.72 -46.69 30.53
C LEU A 252 -51.91 -45.31 29.87
N SER A 253 -53.04 -45.08 29.20
CA SER A 253 -53.38 -43.76 28.64
C SER A 253 -53.55 -42.69 29.73
N ASN A 254 -54.03 -43.06 30.93
CA ASN A 254 -54.15 -42.14 32.06
C ASN A 254 -52.81 -41.83 32.74
N LEU A 255 -51.77 -42.67 32.55
CA LEU A 255 -50.44 -42.44 33.13
C LEU A 255 -49.59 -41.48 32.27
N PHE A 256 -49.88 -41.40 30.96
CA PHE A 256 -49.18 -40.49 30.04
C PHE A 256 -49.78 -39.07 30.01
N GLN A 257 -51.05 -38.91 30.40
CA GLN A 257 -51.71 -37.60 30.55
C GLN A 257 -51.33 -36.85 31.85
N ALA A 258 -50.78 -37.55 32.86
CA ALA A 258 -50.36 -36.95 34.14
C ALA A 258 -48.92 -36.37 34.13
N ALA A 259 -48.10 -36.70 33.13
CA ALA A 259 -46.73 -36.20 32.98
C ALA A 259 -46.67 -35.19 31.81
N GLY A 260 -47.29 -34.03 32.00
CA GLY A 260 -47.57 -33.02 30.98
C GLY A 260 -46.46 -32.74 29.96
N LEU A 261 -46.45 -33.50 28.87
CA LEU A 261 -45.76 -33.18 27.63
C LEU A 261 -46.72 -33.41 26.46
N HIS A 262 -47.20 -32.28 25.94
CA HIS A 262 -47.93 -32.16 24.70
C HIS A 262 -47.02 -32.58 23.53
N ILE A 263 -47.43 -33.57 22.74
CA ILE A 263 -46.77 -33.89 21.47
C ILE A 263 -47.80 -33.62 20.36
N GLU A 264 -47.62 -32.48 19.68
CA GLU A 264 -48.23 -32.22 18.37
C GLU A 264 -47.60 -33.09 17.29
N PRO A 265 -48.33 -33.43 16.21
CA PRO A 265 -47.89 -34.37 15.21
C PRO A 265 -47.22 -33.65 14.03
N GLU A 266 -45.90 -33.83 13.86
CA GLU A 266 -45.24 -33.47 12.60
C GLU A 266 -44.47 -34.63 11.98
N ALA A 267 -45.10 -35.15 10.92
CA ALA A 267 -44.56 -35.45 9.59
C ALA A 267 -43.05 -35.76 9.42
N LYS A 268 -42.84 -36.94 8.83
CA LYS A 268 -41.76 -37.34 7.90
C LYS A 268 -40.36 -37.47 8.50
N LEU A 269 -39.97 -38.71 8.76
CA LEU A 269 -38.57 -39.12 8.68
C LEU A 269 -38.41 -40.21 7.63
N ASN A 270 -37.60 -39.86 6.64
CA ASN A 270 -37.00 -40.77 5.67
C ASN A 270 -36.12 -41.77 6.40
N ASP A 271 -36.27 -43.03 6.01
CA ASP A 271 -35.41 -44.14 6.42
C ASP A 271 -33.96 -43.89 6.00
N ALA A 272 -33.06 -43.95 6.97
CA ALA A 272 -31.73 -44.50 6.76
C ALA A 272 -31.29 -45.16 8.07
N CYS A 273 -31.33 -46.49 8.11
CA CYS A 273 -30.55 -47.28 9.06
C CYS A 273 -29.38 -47.96 8.32
N PRO A 274 -28.24 -48.15 9.01
CA PRO A 274 -26.92 -48.34 8.43
C PRO A 274 -26.51 -49.82 8.45
N ILE A 275 -25.22 -50.09 8.13
CA ILE A 275 -24.34 -51.25 8.49
C ILE A 275 -23.74 -51.90 7.22
N PRO A 276 -22.46 -52.33 7.17
CA PRO A 276 -21.22 -51.78 7.74
C PRO A 276 -20.00 -51.94 6.78
N ALA A 277 -18.85 -51.35 7.11
CA ALA A 277 -17.56 -52.00 6.83
C ALA A 277 -16.46 -51.45 7.74
N PHE A 278 -16.04 -52.30 8.68
CA PHE A 278 -14.66 -52.39 9.18
C PHE A 278 -13.68 -52.37 7.98
N THR A 279 -12.48 -51.79 7.98
CA THR A 279 -11.48 -51.48 9.01
C THR A 279 -10.48 -50.52 8.36
N MET A 280 -9.89 -49.58 9.11
CA MET A 280 -8.44 -49.56 9.35
C MET A 280 -8.14 -48.50 10.42
N THR A 281 -7.40 -48.95 11.41
CA THR A 281 -6.96 -48.28 12.62
C THR A 281 -6.28 -46.94 12.36
N VAL A 282 -6.77 -45.87 12.98
CA VAL A 282 -5.93 -44.70 13.30
C VAL A 282 -6.15 -44.30 14.75
N SER A 283 -5.01 -44.15 15.41
CA SER A 283 -4.78 -43.92 16.83
C SER A 283 -5.68 -42.84 17.45
N THR A 284 -6.24 -43.18 18.60
CA THR A 284 -6.96 -42.28 19.50
C THR A 284 -6.05 -41.13 19.92
N SER A 285 -6.35 -39.92 19.45
CA SER A 285 -5.81 -38.71 20.08
C SER A 285 -6.92 -37.67 20.23
N LYS A 286 -7.39 -37.55 21.49
CA LYS A 286 -8.13 -36.45 22.12
C LYS A 286 -9.31 -35.84 21.33
N ALA A 287 -10.51 -36.09 21.84
CA ALA A 287 -11.68 -35.25 21.59
C ALA A 287 -11.30 -33.77 21.78
N TRP A 288 -11.59 -32.95 20.77
CA TRP A 288 -11.33 -31.52 20.79
C TRP A 288 -12.26 -30.86 21.81
N GLU A 289 -11.74 -30.60 23.02
CA GLU A 289 -12.32 -29.61 23.92
C GLU A 289 -12.17 -28.23 23.28
N ARG A 290 -13.28 -27.51 23.08
CA ARG A 290 -13.25 -26.15 22.57
C ARG A 290 -12.52 -25.27 23.60
N PRO A 291 -11.37 -24.65 23.27
CA PRO A 291 -10.66 -23.83 24.24
C PRO A 291 -11.50 -22.62 24.64
N LEU A 292 -11.38 -22.24 25.92
CA LEU A 292 -11.99 -21.03 26.48
C LEU A 292 -11.59 -19.82 25.62
N ARG A 293 -12.55 -18.91 25.44
CA ARG A 293 -12.43 -17.75 24.57
C ARG A 293 -11.09 -17.03 24.86
N PRO A 294 -10.18 -16.93 23.88
CA PRO A 294 -8.82 -16.46 24.14
C PRO A 294 -8.82 -14.98 24.55
N PHE A 295 -8.05 -14.68 25.59
CA PHE A 295 -8.13 -13.42 26.36
C PHE A 295 -7.37 -12.25 25.70
N SER A 296 -6.52 -12.51 24.70
CA SER A 296 -5.81 -11.47 23.93
C SER A 296 -5.46 -11.91 22.51
N ARG A 297 -5.21 -10.94 21.62
CA ARG A 297 -4.88 -11.18 20.21
C ARG A 297 -3.59 -11.96 20.06
N GLU A 298 -2.63 -11.71 20.94
CA GLU A 298 -1.29 -12.28 20.98
C GLU A 298 -1.36 -13.78 21.27
N VAL A 299 -2.20 -14.20 22.23
CA VAL A 299 -2.43 -15.62 22.56
C VAL A 299 -2.97 -16.40 21.36
N ILE A 300 -3.85 -15.78 20.56
CA ILE A 300 -4.40 -16.45 19.38
C ILE A 300 -3.38 -16.54 18.24
N ILE A 301 -2.51 -15.52 18.10
CA ILE A 301 -1.42 -15.56 17.12
C ILE A 301 -0.44 -16.67 17.49
N GLN A 302 -0.11 -16.81 18.78
CA GLN A 302 0.76 -17.87 19.27
C GLN A 302 0.15 -19.25 19.04
N TRP A 303 -1.11 -19.44 19.42
CA TRP A 303 -1.84 -20.69 19.17
C TRP A 303 -1.89 -21.05 17.68
N PHE A 304 -2.15 -20.08 16.81
CA PHE A 304 -2.19 -20.35 15.36
C PHE A 304 -0.80 -20.77 14.84
N LYS A 305 0.27 -20.13 15.30
CA LYS A 305 1.65 -20.48 14.93
C LYS A 305 2.08 -21.87 15.43
N GLU A 306 1.72 -22.20 16.66
CA GLU A 306 2.18 -23.43 17.33
C GLU A 306 1.33 -24.66 16.99
N GLU A 307 -0.01 -24.50 16.88
CA GLU A 307 -0.90 -25.65 16.66
C GLU A 307 -1.47 -25.76 15.25
N GLN A 308 -1.82 -24.64 14.62
CA GLN A 308 -2.54 -24.66 13.34
C GLN A 308 -1.59 -24.62 12.13
N LEU A 309 -0.48 -23.90 12.24
CA LEU A 309 0.53 -23.80 11.17
C LEU A 309 1.20 -25.16 10.86
N PRO A 310 1.61 -25.98 11.84
CA PRO A 310 2.20 -27.30 11.56
C PRO A 310 1.18 -28.27 10.93
N ARG A 311 -0.11 -28.04 11.18
CA ARG A 311 -1.21 -28.78 10.56
C ARG A 311 -1.55 -28.29 9.14
N ARG A 312 -0.76 -27.34 8.62
CA ARG A 312 -0.96 -26.69 7.31
C ARG A 312 -2.35 -26.07 7.16
N ALA A 313 -2.92 -25.57 8.26
CA ALA A 313 -4.21 -24.89 8.23
C ALA A 313 -4.12 -23.62 7.37
N GLY A 314 -5.01 -23.49 6.40
CA GLY A 314 -5.01 -22.37 5.45
C GLY A 314 -4.03 -22.53 4.28
N PHE A 315 -3.43 -23.71 4.09
CA PHE A 315 -2.65 -24.03 2.90
C PHE A 315 -3.40 -25.00 1.98
N GLU A 316 -3.11 -24.95 0.68
CA GLU A 316 -3.69 -25.84 -0.32
C GLU A 316 -3.12 -27.27 -0.19
N ARG A 317 -3.93 -28.31 -0.44
CA ARG A 317 -3.57 -29.73 -0.13
C ARG A 317 -2.24 -30.18 -0.72
N ASN A 318 -1.85 -29.63 -1.87
CA ASN A 318 -0.72 -30.12 -2.66
C ASN A 318 0.36 -29.06 -2.91
N ALA A 319 0.22 -27.85 -2.35
CA ALA A 319 1.15 -26.74 -2.60
C ALA A 319 1.48 -26.00 -1.30
N ASN A 320 2.66 -25.35 -1.28
CA ASN A 320 3.08 -24.52 -0.15
C ASN A 320 2.50 -23.09 -0.24
N THR A 321 1.43 -22.93 -1.01
CA THR A 321 0.68 -21.69 -1.22
C THR A 321 -0.47 -21.59 -0.22
N VAL A 322 -0.70 -20.37 0.26
CA VAL A 322 -1.86 -20.06 1.12
C VAL A 322 -3.13 -20.23 0.28
N ALA A 323 -4.10 -20.96 0.83
CA ALA A 323 -5.34 -21.27 0.13
C ALA A 323 -6.13 -19.96 -0.17
N PRO A 324 -6.76 -19.84 -1.34
CA PRO A 324 -7.44 -18.61 -1.76
C PRO A 324 -8.54 -18.11 -0.80
N TRP A 325 -9.16 -19.03 -0.03
CA TRP A 325 -10.19 -18.72 0.97
C TRP A 325 -9.60 -18.30 2.33
N PHE A 326 -8.28 -18.38 2.51
CA PHE A 326 -7.62 -18.07 3.76
C PHE A 326 -7.09 -16.63 3.76
N HIS A 327 -7.87 -15.71 4.32
CA HIS A 327 -7.56 -14.26 4.32
C HIS A 327 -6.82 -13.77 5.57
N GLY A 328 -6.38 -14.70 6.43
CA GLY A 328 -5.77 -14.37 7.72
C GLY A 328 -6.68 -13.53 8.62
N LYS A 329 -6.14 -13.06 9.75
CA LYS A 329 -6.84 -12.12 10.63
C LYS A 329 -6.69 -10.69 10.11
N THR A 330 -7.32 -10.41 9.00
CA THR A 330 -7.47 -9.04 8.51
C THR A 330 -8.66 -8.41 9.22
N VAL A 331 -8.44 -7.24 9.81
CA VAL A 331 -9.39 -6.47 10.61
C VAL A 331 -10.72 -6.36 9.87
N ILE A 332 -11.78 -6.97 10.42
CA ILE A 332 -13.14 -6.80 9.94
C ILE A 332 -13.52 -5.35 10.26
N CYS A 333 -13.41 -4.49 9.26
CA CYS A 333 -14.11 -3.22 9.21
C CYS A 333 -15.60 -3.57 9.18
N TRP A 334 -16.29 -3.38 10.29
CA TRP A 334 -17.75 -3.32 10.31
C TRP A 334 -18.16 -2.17 9.41
N ARG A 335 -18.86 -2.50 8.32
CA ARG A 335 -19.65 -1.54 7.54
C ARG A 335 -21.04 -1.52 8.18
N SER A 336 -21.47 -0.31 8.54
CA SER A 336 -22.75 0.20 9.03
C SER A 336 -23.86 -0.77 9.40
#